data_AF-A0A0Q4B337-F1
#
_entry.id   AF-A0A0Q4B337-F1
#
_cell.length_a   1.000
_cell.length_b   1.000
_cell.length_c   1.000
_cell.angle_alpha   90.00
_cell.angle_beta   90.00
_cell.angle_gamma   90.00
#
_symmetry.space_group_name_H-M   'P 1'
#
loop_
_entity.id
_entity.type
_entity.pdbx_description
1 polymer ?
#
loop_
_entity_poly.entity_id
_entity_poly.type
_entity_poly.pdbx_seq_one_letter_code
_entity_poly.pdbx_strand_id
1 'polypeptide(L)'
;MLPEIRITTKRLLGAESTEKVLNALSALDNIRQITIKGENLPAKINSGPNKGLDNNHPERRMIRFGDKDILLTKLVGDFFLELEVENEDMLSASVEEIDRICKEVIPFGFTMDVGRYSKYRPTLSDYKLRC
;
A
#
# COMPACT_ATOMS: atom_id res chain seq x y z
N MET A 1 20.29 -5.30 -3.98
CA MET A 1 19.11 -4.76 -4.68
C MET A 1 17.91 -5.17 -3.82
N LEU A 2 17.08 -4.24 -3.32
CA LEU A 2 16.08 -4.52 -2.26
C LEU A 2 14.82 -5.23 -2.79
N PRO A 3 14.48 -6.47 -2.40
CA PRO A 3 13.30 -7.15 -2.94
C PRO A 3 12.00 -6.45 -2.52
N GLU A 4 10.96 -6.62 -3.33
CA GLU A 4 9.63 -6.11 -3.01
C GLU A 4 8.62 -7.25 -2.87
N ILE A 5 7.67 -7.06 -1.95
CA ILE A 5 6.52 -7.94 -1.80
C ILE A 5 5.27 -7.16 -2.17
N ARG A 6 4.45 -7.72 -3.06
CA ARG A 6 3.12 -7.21 -3.34
C ARG A 6 2.09 -8.07 -2.62
N ILE A 7 1.25 -7.43 -1.82
CA ILE A 7 0.06 -8.02 -1.21
C ILE A 7 -1.15 -7.47 -1.93
N THR A 8 -1.97 -8.35 -2.51
CA THR A 8 -3.22 -7.99 -3.20
C THR A 8 -4.41 -8.51 -2.40
N THR A 9 -5.22 -7.61 -1.87
CA THR A 9 -6.42 -7.97 -1.12
C THR A 9 -7.55 -8.42 -2.04
N LYS A 10 -8.34 -9.41 -1.62
CA LYS A 10 -9.51 -9.86 -2.41
C LYS A 10 -10.65 -8.83 -2.40
N ARG A 11 -10.68 -7.94 -1.41
CA ARG A 11 -11.65 -6.86 -1.23
C ARG A 11 -10.90 -5.60 -0.84
N LEU A 12 -11.33 -4.46 -1.39
CA LEU A 12 -10.77 -3.17 -1.01
C LEU A 12 -10.99 -2.89 0.47
N LEU A 13 -9.95 -2.40 1.12
CA LEU A 13 -9.94 -2.05 2.52
C LEU A 13 -10.37 -0.59 2.70
N GLY A 14 -11.26 -0.37 3.66
CA GLY A 14 -11.58 0.96 4.17
C GLY A 14 -10.48 1.50 5.10
N ALA A 15 -10.73 2.65 5.70
CA ALA A 15 -9.79 3.36 6.54
C ALA A 15 -9.39 2.56 7.78
N GLU A 16 -10.36 1.98 8.50
CA GLU A 16 -10.08 1.21 9.72
C GLU A 16 -9.21 -0.03 9.44
N SER A 17 -9.57 -0.81 8.43
CA SER A 17 -8.82 -2.02 8.09
C SER A 17 -7.44 -1.69 7.54
N THR A 18 -7.32 -0.63 6.73
CA THR A 18 -6.02 -0.17 6.22
C THR A 18 -5.11 0.27 7.36
N GLU A 19 -5.64 1.01 8.33
CA GLU A 19 -4.90 1.43 9.51
C GLU A 19 -4.38 0.24 10.34
N LYS A 20 -5.22 -0.78 10.57
CA LYS A 20 -4.80 -2.02 11.24
C LYS A 20 -3.67 -2.72 10.50
N VAL A 21 -3.78 -2.85 9.17
CA VAL A 21 -2.75 -3.50 8.35
C VAL A 21 -1.44 -2.72 8.39
N LEU A 22 -1.50 -1.40 8.20
CA LEU A 22 -0.30 -0.56 8.21
C LEU A 22 0.41 -0.62 9.56
N ASN A 23 -0.33 -0.51 10.67
CA ASN A 23 0.27 -0.57 12.01
C ASN A 23 0.87 -1.95 12.29
N ALA A 24 0.21 -3.04 11.88
CA ALA A 24 0.75 -4.38 12.05
C ALA A 24 2.02 -4.61 11.23
N LEU A 25 2.08 -4.12 9.98
CA LEU A 25 3.27 -4.19 9.16
C LEU A 25 4.41 -3.30 9.69
N SER A 26 4.09 -2.15 10.29
CA SER A 26 5.11 -1.24 10.84
C SER A 26 5.89 -1.79 12.02
N ALA A 27 5.40 -2.88 12.65
CA ALA A 27 6.12 -3.57 13.71
C ALA A 27 7.33 -4.37 13.19
N LEU A 28 7.47 -4.52 11.87
CA LEU A 28 8.58 -5.22 11.24
C LEU A 28 9.71 -4.25 10.89
N ASP A 29 10.89 -4.45 11.49
CA ASP A 29 12.05 -3.56 11.32
C ASP A 29 12.69 -3.61 9.92
N ASN A 30 12.46 -4.71 9.18
CA ASN A 30 13.01 -4.94 7.85
C ASN A 30 12.19 -4.30 6.72
N ILE A 31 11.07 -3.61 7.02
CA ILE A 31 10.28 -2.90 6.03
C ILE A 31 10.79 -1.46 5.92
N ARG A 32 11.42 -1.16 4.79
CA ARG A 32 11.94 0.18 4.48
C ARG A 32 10.84 1.15 4.06
N GLN A 33 9.92 0.68 3.20
CA GLN A 33 8.88 1.51 2.64
C GLN A 33 7.61 0.70 2.38
N ILE A 34 6.46 1.31 2.69
CA ILE A 34 5.13 0.79 2.35
C ILE A 34 4.48 1.75 1.36
N THR A 35 4.12 1.23 0.19
CA THR A 35 3.34 1.96 -0.81
C THR A 35 1.96 1.34 -0.95
N ILE A 36 0.91 2.15 -0.80
CA ILE A 36 -0.48 1.69 -0.93
C ILE A 36 -1.05 2.09 -2.28
N LYS A 37 -1.88 1.22 -2.87
CA LYS A 37 -2.61 1.50 -4.11
C LYS A 37 -4.05 1.01 -3.99
N GLY A 38 -4.95 1.72 -4.64
CA GLY A 38 -6.36 1.37 -4.65
C GLY A 38 -7.23 2.40 -5.35
N GLU A 39 -8.54 2.29 -5.18
CA GLU A 39 -9.51 3.19 -5.78
C GLU A 39 -9.40 4.59 -5.16
N ASN A 40 -9.60 5.62 -5.97
CA ASN A 40 -9.45 6.99 -5.51
C ASN A 40 -10.68 7.47 -4.74
N LEU A 41 -10.46 8.11 -3.60
CA LEU A 41 -11.46 8.86 -2.84
C LEU A 41 -11.17 10.37 -2.99
N PRO A 42 -11.56 10.97 -4.13
CA PRO A 42 -11.28 12.38 -4.37
C PRO A 42 -12.08 13.26 -3.42
N ALA A 43 -11.53 14.42 -3.07
CA ALA A 43 -12.21 15.42 -2.24
C ALA A 43 -13.45 16.01 -2.92
N LYS A 44 -13.41 16.10 -4.25
CA LYS A 44 -14.48 16.64 -5.10
C LYS A 44 -14.83 15.64 -6.17
N ILE A 45 -16.09 15.65 -6.60
CA ILE A 45 -16.58 14.82 -7.69
C ILE A 45 -15.85 15.24 -8.99
N ASN A 46 -15.17 14.27 -9.61
CA ASN A 46 -14.34 14.51 -10.79
C ASN A 46 -15.14 14.50 -12.11
N SER A 47 -16.31 13.86 -12.13
CA SER A 47 -17.09 13.57 -13.34
C SER A 47 -18.59 13.50 -13.05
N GLY A 48 -19.42 13.66 -14.09
CA GLY A 48 -20.88 13.53 -14.03
C GLY A 48 -21.62 14.85 -13.71
N PRO A 49 -22.95 14.81 -13.53
CA PRO A 49 -23.79 16.00 -13.33
C PRO A 49 -23.39 16.84 -12.11
N ASN A 50 -22.88 16.19 -11.06
CA ASN A 50 -22.48 16.80 -9.79
C ASN A 50 -20.99 17.16 -9.74
N LYS A 51 -20.30 17.24 -10.88
CA LYS A 51 -18.87 17.55 -10.95
C LYS A 51 -18.55 18.85 -10.22
N GLY A 52 -17.49 18.84 -9.40
CA GLY A 52 -17.01 19.99 -8.64
C GLY A 52 -17.63 20.17 -7.26
N LEU A 53 -18.71 19.44 -6.94
CA LEU A 53 -19.27 19.37 -5.59
C LEU A 53 -18.37 18.51 -4.68
N ASP A 54 -18.49 18.74 -3.37
CA ASP A 54 -17.74 18.00 -2.36
C ASP A 54 -18.19 16.53 -2.31
N ASN A 55 -17.21 15.64 -2.23
CA ASN A 55 -17.43 14.21 -2.14
C ASN A 55 -17.13 13.75 -0.70
N ASN A 56 -18.17 13.74 0.13
CA ASN A 56 -18.09 13.37 1.54
C ASN A 56 -18.12 11.85 1.72
N HIS A 57 -17.09 11.17 1.20
CA HIS A 57 -16.96 9.73 1.37
C HIS A 57 -16.45 9.40 2.80
N PRO A 58 -17.12 8.52 3.57
CA PRO A 58 -16.79 8.27 4.99
C PRO A 58 -15.39 7.69 5.19
N GLU A 59 -14.92 6.88 4.24
CA GLU A 59 -13.57 6.30 4.28
C GLU A 59 -12.44 7.30 3.97
N ARG A 60 -12.77 8.51 3.47
CA ARG A 60 -11.77 9.58 3.27
C ARG A 60 -11.58 10.32 4.59
N ARG A 61 -10.77 9.75 5.48
CA ARG A 61 -10.53 10.30 6.83
C ARG A 61 -9.06 10.17 7.24
N MET A 62 -8.71 10.83 8.33
CA MET A 62 -7.40 10.67 8.96
C MET A 62 -7.30 9.27 9.56
N ILE A 63 -6.17 8.62 9.33
CA ILE A 63 -5.76 7.38 10.00
C ILE A 63 -4.46 7.63 10.74
N ARG A 64 -4.21 6.89 11.83
CA ARG A 64 -2.98 7.02 12.60
C ARG A 64 -2.01 5.90 12.24
N PHE A 65 -0.82 6.29 11.81
CA PHE A 65 0.29 5.39 11.48
C PHE A 65 1.49 5.73 12.38
N GLY A 66 1.71 4.91 13.42
CA GLY A 66 2.62 5.24 14.50
C GLY A 66 2.24 6.57 15.17
N ASP A 67 3.11 7.58 15.05
CA ASP A 67 2.89 8.94 15.56
C ASP A 67 2.44 9.95 14.50
N LYS A 68 2.13 9.48 13.28
CA LYS A 68 1.73 10.33 12.16
C LYS A 68 0.25 10.17 11.87
N ASP A 69 -0.43 11.30 11.73
CA ASP A 69 -1.79 11.34 11.20
C ASP A 69 -1.72 11.56 9.68
N ILE A 70 -2.29 10.63 8.92
CA ILE A 70 -2.26 10.65 7.45
C ILE A 70 -3.69 10.67 6.93
N LEU A 71 -4.00 11.55 5.98
CA LEU A 71 -5.29 11.53 5.30
C LEU A 71 -5.34 10.36 4.31
N LEU A 72 -6.18 9.36 4.58
CA LEU A 72 -6.41 8.29 3.63
C LEU A 72 -7.26 8.82 2.46
N THR A 73 -6.74 8.66 1.24
CA THR A 73 -7.40 9.11 0.01
C THR A 73 -7.76 7.96 -0.92
N LYS A 74 -7.60 6.71 -0.46
CA LYS A 74 -7.80 5.51 -1.27
C LYS A 74 -8.58 4.44 -0.52
N LEU A 75 -9.41 3.69 -1.23
CA LEU A 75 -9.83 2.35 -0.79
C LEU A 75 -8.75 1.37 -1.22
N VAL A 76 -7.99 0.84 -0.26
CA VAL A 76 -6.72 0.17 -0.55
C VAL A 76 -6.95 -1.26 -1.03
N GLY A 77 -6.36 -1.61 -2.17
CA GLY A 77 -6.40 -2.94 -2.76
C GLY A 77 -5.06 -3.65 -2.76
N ASP A 78 -3.98 -2.90 -2.99
CA ASP A 78 -2.62 -3.43 -3.03
C ASP A 78 -1.71 -2.72 -2.02
N PHE A 79 -0.82 -3.49 -1.41
CA PHE A 79 0.33 -3.00 -0.64
C PHE A 79 1.61 -3.46 -1.33
N PHE A 80 2.57 -2.56 -1.50
CA PHE A 80 3.91 -2.85 -1.98
C PHE A 80 4.89 -2.56 -0.86
N LEU A 81 5.60 -3.59 -0.41
CA LEU A 81 6.55 -3.53 0.68
C LEU A 81 7.96 -3.62 0.10
N GLU A 82 8.77 -2.59 0.30
CA GLU A 82 10.19 -2.65 -0.01
C GLU A 82 10.94 -3.14 1.23
N LEU A 83 11.67 -4.25 1.09
CA LEU A 83 12.34 -4.92 2.21
C LEU A 83 13.85 -4.66 2.22
N GLU A 84 14.39 -4.41 3.41
CA GLU A 84 15.81 -4.41 3.71
C GLU A 84 16.24 -5.81 4.17
N VAL A 85 16.71 -6.63 3.21
CA VAL A 85 17.20 -7.98 3.45
C VAL A 85 18.56 -8.20 2.79
N GLU A 86 19.40 -9.00 3.45
CA GLU A 86 20.79 -9.26 3.03
C GLU A 86 20.94 -10.59 2.27
N ASN A 87 20.09 -11.57 2.56
CA ASN A 87 20.15 -12.91 1.98
C ASN A 87 18.75 -13.54 1.76
N GLU A 88 18.72 -14.69 1.11
CA GLU A 88 17.49 -15.41 0.73
C GLU A 88 16.75 -16.02 1.94
N ASP A 89 17.48 -16.43 2.97
CA ASP A 89 16.89 -16.96 4.21
C ASP A 89 16.10 -15.88 4.96
N MET A 90 16.65 -14.68 5.08
CA MET A 90 15.96 -13.52 5.66
C MET A 90 14.74 -13.13 4.84
N LEU A 91 14.84 -13.18 3.51
CA LEU A 91 13.69 -12.92 2.64
C LEU A 91 12.56 -13.94 2.90
N SER A 92 12.88 -15.22 2.96
CA SER A 92 11.91 -16.29 3.20
C SER A 92 11.23 -16.13 4.57
N ALA A 93 12.01 -15.86 5.62
CA ALA A 93 11.46 -15.58 6.95
C ALA A 93 10.54 -14.35 6.97
N SER A 94 10.93 -13.28 6.26
CA SER A 94 10.13 -12.05 6.13
C SER A 94 8.79 -12.33 5.44
N VAL A 95 8.81 -13.13 4.38
CA VAL A 95 7.61 -13.52 3.62
C VAL A 95 6.66 -14.31 4.51
N GLU A 96 7.13 -15.29 5.27
CA GLU A 96 6.32 -16.07 6.20
C GLU A 96 5.71 -15.22 7.32
N GLU A 97 6.50 -14.31 7.88
CA GLU A 97 6.04 -13.43 8.94
C GLU A 97 4.98 -12.44 8.46
N ILE A 98 5.20 -11.83 7.29
CA ILE A 98 4.24 -10.93 6.65
C ILE A 98 2.95 -11.68 6.32
N ASP A 99 3.04 -12.90 5.79
CA ASP A 99 1.87 -13.74 5.49
C ASP A 99 1.04 -14.02 6.75
N ARG A 100 1.69 -14.36 7.87
CA ARG A 100 1.03 -14.56 9.16
C ARG A 100 0.31 -13.30 9.64
N ILE A 101 1.00 -12.16 9.65
CA ILE A 101 0.41 -10.87 10.06
C ILE A 101 -0.79 -10.53 9.18
N CYS A 102 -0.64 -10.64 7.86
CA CYS A 102 -1.70 -10.35 6.91
C CYS A 102 -2.93 -11.26 7.10
N LYS A 103 -2.74 -12.53 7.46
CA LYS A 103 -3.87 -13.44 7.77
C LYS A 103 -4.65 -13.04 9.00
N GLU A 104 -4.01 -12.41 9.98
CA GLU A 104 -4.66 -11.93 11.20
C GLU A 104 -5.44 -10.64 10.96
N VAL A 105 -4.89 -9.71 10.16
CA VAL A 105 -5.46 -8.36 10.00
C VAL A 105 -6.33 -8.18 8.75
N ILE A 106 -6.18 -9.02 7.71
CA ILE A 106 -6.95 -8.91 6.46
C ILE A 106 -8.17 -9.84 6.49
N PRO A 107 -9.40 -9.31 6.56
CA PRO A 107 -10.60 -10.13 6.84
C PRO A 107 -11.05 -11.04 5.69
N PHE A 108 -10.83 -10.66 4.43
CA PHE A 108 -11.40 -11.35 3.27
C PHE A 108 -10.35 -12.12 2.44
N GLY A 109 -9.15 -12.29 2.99
CA GLY A 109 -8.02 -12.95 2.34
C GLY A 109 -7.29 -12.06 1.32
N PHE A 110 -6.12 -12.55 0.90
CA PHE A 110 -5.19 -11.84 0.02
C PHE A 110 -4.39 -12.85 -0.81
N THR A 111 -3.64 -12.34 -1.79
CA THR A 111 -2.54 -13.04 -2.46
C THR A 111 -1.25 -12.26 -2.23
N MET A 112 -0.12 -12.96 -2.25
CA MET A 112 1.18 -12.37 -2.02
C MET A 112 2.17 -12.85 -3.07
N ASP A 113 2.92 -11.90 -3.65
CA ASP A 113 3.88 -12.17 -4.71
C ASP A 113 5.20 -11.45 -4.39
N VAL A 114 6.32 -12.17 -4.48
CA VAL A 114 7.66 -11.60 -4.34
C VAL A 114 8.17 -11.19 -5.72
N GLY A 115 8.64 -9.96 -5.86
CA GLY A 115 9.08 -9.46 -7.15
C GLY A 115 9.66 -8.05 -7.13
N ARG A 116 9.43 -7.36 -8.23
CA ARG A 116 9.88 -5.99 -8.50
C ARG A 116 8.75 -5.23 -9.15
N TYR A 117 8.22 -4.24 -8.46
CA TYR A 117 7.08 -3.45 -8.92
C TYR A 117 7.43 -1.98 -9.08
N SER A 118 8.37 -1.46 -8.28
CA SER A 118 8.90 -0.10 -8.47
C SER A 118 9.98 -0.05 -9.55
N LYS A 119 10.01 1.06 -10.30
CA LYS A 119 11.09 1.35 -11.24
C LYS A 119 12.40 1.55 -10.46
N TYR A 120 13.42 0.74 -10.77
CA TYR A 120 14.75 0.84 -10.15
C TYR A 120 15.78 1.55 -11.03
N ARG A 121 15.48 1.77 -12.32
CA ARG A 121 16.35 2.49 -13.26
C ARG A 121 15.52 3.36 -14.22
N PRO A 122 16.04 4.54 -14.63
CA PRO A 122 15.38 5.36 -15.63
C PRO A 122 15.38 4.65 -16.99
N THR A 123 14.29 4.78 -17.74
CA THR A 123 14.16 4.29 -19.12
C THR A 123 14.30 5.44 -20.12
N LEU A 124 14.58 5.16 -21.41
CA LEU A 124 14.71 6.20 -22.45
C LEU A 124 13.48 7.12 -22.56
N SER A 125 12.28 6.63 -22.23
CA SER A 125 11.06 7.44 -22.13
C SER A 125 11.14 8.52 -21.05
N ASP A 126 11.84 8.26 -19.95
CA ASP A 126 11.91 9.16 -18.80
C ASP A 126 12.78 10.39 -19.11
N TYR A 127 13.68 10.28 -20.08
CA TYR A 127 14.51 11.38 -20.57
C TYR A 127 13.77 12.36 -21.51
N LYS A 128 12.59 11.99 -22.05
CA LYS A 128 11.87 12.82 -23.04
C LYS A 128 11.08 13.99 -22.44
N LEU A 129 11.06 14.19 -21.12
CA LEU A 129 10.23 15.19 -20.44
C LEU A 129 10.92 16.57 -20.22
N ARG A 130 11.95 16.92 -21.02
CA ARG A 130 12.69 18.19 -20.89
C ARG A 130 12.80 19.02 -22.19
N CYS A 131 11.88 18.85 -23.13
CA CYS A 131 11.84 19.66 -24.36
C CYS A 131 10.55 20.47 -24.44
#